data_AF-A0A5C1AC42-F1
#
_entry.id   AF-A0A5C1AC42-F1
#
_cell.length_a   1.000
_cell.length_b   1.000
_cell.length_c   1.000
_cell.angle_alpha   90.00
_cell.angle_beta   90.00
_cell.angle_gamma   90.00
#
_symmetry.space_group_name_H-M   'P 1'
#
loop_
_entity.id
_entity.type
_entity.pdbx_description
1 polymer ?
#
loop_
_entity_poly.entity_id
_entity_poly.type
_entity_poly.pdbx_seq_one_letter_code
_entity_poly.pdbx_strand_id
1 'polypeptide(L)'
;MKPVPDDQFAAWWRAARSVAEVVEKVGEAVGGVFPRWAVIARAVAGRKAGFTLPPLPDEVPVVSRRREPEALARVRELAEGRMKQHGLIGWQFGFNSNVRRAGVCRYPTRTRPGRIELSRHFIAHNSADEILDTILHELAHALVGHDHGHDAVWRAKCVEIGARPERCYGQHVAMPKGRWQAVCPGCSKAFDRHRRPKRVTGWHCKACGSERGQLLWRCVDQEEE
;
A
#
# COMPACT_ATOMS: atom_id res chain seq x y z
N MET A 1 -37.98 20.79 11.81
CA MET A 1 -36.69 21.48 12.01
C MET A 1 -36.56 22.57 10.96
N LYS A 2 -36.36 23.83 11.36
CA LYS A 2 -36.07 24.90 10.40
C LYS A 2 -34.60 24.77 9.97
N PRO A 3 -34.27 24.76 8.67
CA PRO A 3 -32.88 24.73 8.24
C PRO A 3 -32.20 26.04 8.64
N VAL A 4 -30.98 25.94 9.19
CA VAL A 4 -30.12 27.12 9.43
C VAL A 4 -29.87 27.80 8.08
N PRO A 5 -30.15 29.09 7.89
CA PRO A 5 -29.84 29.85 6.68
C PRO A 5 -28.32 29.91 6.36
N ASP A 6 -27.95 30.05 5.08
CA ASP A 6 -26.54 30.02 4.65
C ASP A 6 -25.72 31.22 5.14
N ASP A 7 -26.34 32.39 5.23
CA ASP A 7 -25.76 33.61 5.80
C ASP A 7 -25.48 33.46 7.31
N GLN A 8 -26.42 32.85 8.04
CA GLN A 8 -26.27 32.54 9.46
C GLN A 8 -25.15 31.51 9.69
N PHE A 9 -25.11 30.45 8.89
CA PHE A 9 -24.03 29.47 8.91
C PHE A 9 -22.67 30.11 8.62
N ALA A 10 -22.59 30.96 7.59
CA ALA A 10 -21.36 31.67 7.23
C ALA A 10 -20.89 32.65 8.31
N ALA A 11 -21.82 33.26 9.06
CA ALA A 11 -21.50 34.10 10.21
C ALA A 11 -20.90 33.27 11.36
N TRP A 12 -21.51 32.13 11.71
CA TRP A 12 -20.98 31.23 12.73
C TRP A 12 -19.61 30.68 12.38
N TRP A 13 -19.42 30.30 11.11
CA TRP A 13 -18.14 29.81 10.61
C TRP A 13 -17.03 30.84 10.75
N ARG A 14 -17.27 32.10 10.36
CA ARG A 14 -16.28 33.19 10.45
C ARG A 14 -15.95 33.59 11.90
N ALA A 15 -16.89 33.41 12.82
CA ALA A 15 -16.71 33.73 14.23
C ALA A 15 -16.11 32.57 15.06
N ALA A 16 -16.08 31.35 14.50
CA ALA A 16 -15.59 30.18 15.21
C ALA A 16 -14.07 30.06 15.15
N ARG A 17 -13.49 29.47 16.19
CA ARG A 17 -12.07 29.13 16.28
C ARG A 17 -11.80 27.66 15.94
N SER A 18 -12.86 26.84 15.83
CA SER A 18 -12.79 25.44 15.44
C SER A 18 -14.10 24.96 14.80
N VAL A 19 -14.05 23.87 14.03
CA VAL A 19 -15.23 23.19 13.48
C VAL A 19 -16.12 22.65 14.59
N ALA A 20 -15.53 22.22 15.72
CA ALA A 20 -16.29 21.79 16.90
C ALA A 20 -17.23 22.89 17.43
N GLU A 21 -16.75 24.13 17.54
CA GLU A 21 -17.61 25.27 17.94
C GLU A 21 -18.75 25.52 16.94
N VAL A 22 -18.51 25.31 15.64
CA VAL A 22 -19.58 25.43 14.62
C VAL A 22 -20.59 24.29 14.75
N VAL A 23 -20.14 23.06 15.05
CA VAL A 23 -21.00 21.90 15.28
C VAL A 23 -21.95 22.13 16.46
N GLU A 24 -21.45 22.66 17.56
CA GLU A 24 -22.26 22.99 18.74
C GLU A 24 -23.33 24.04 18.39
N LYS A 25 -22.94 25.16 17.76
CA LYS A 25 -23.89 26.21 17.35
C LYS A 25 -24.94 25.73 16.36
N VAL A 26 -24.56 24.90 15.39
CA VAL A 26 -25.51 24.30 14.46
C VAL A 26 -26.44 23.35 15.20
N GLY A 27 -25.92 22.55 16.13
CA GLY A 27 -26.69 21.61 16.94
C GLY A 27 -27.74 22.29 17.83
N GLU A 28 -27.36 23.38 18.50
CA GLU A 28 -28.27 24.23 19.29
C GLU A 28 -29.40 24.79 18.43
N ALA A 29 -29.07 25.35 17.25
CA ALA A 29 -30.05 25.98 16.38
C ALA A 29 -31.04 25.00 15.73
N VAL A 30 -30.60 23.77 15.44
CA VAL A 30 -31.49 22.75 14.88
C VAL A 30 -32.21 21.95 15.98
N GLY A 31 -31.74 21.98 17.22
CA GLY A 31 -32.30 21.21 18.33
C GLY A 31 -31.92 19.73 18.28
N GLY A 32 -30.65 19.42 18.00
CA GLY A 32 -30.17 18.05 17.94
C GLY A 32 -28.67 17.93 17.66
N VAL A 33 -28.15 16.70 17.69
CA VAL A 33 -26.73 16.43 17.38
C VAL A 33 -26.50 16.55 15.88
N PHE A 34 -25.61 17.45 15.48
CA PHE A 34 -25.24 17.63 14.09
C PHE A 34 -23.83 17.08 13.83
N PRO A 35 -23.62 16.18 12.86
CA PRO A 35 -22.32 15.53 12.72
C PRO A 35 -21.28 16.46 12.09
N ARG A 36 -20.05 16.41 12.61
CA ARG A 36 -18.90 17.22 12.15
C ARG A 36 -18.68 17.16 10.63
N TRP A 37 -18.84 15.99 10.02
CA TRP A 37 -18.65 15.84 8.56
C TRP A 37 -19.68 16.64 7.76
N ALA A 38 -20.91 16.80 8.25
CA ALA A 38 -21.96 17.54 7.55
C ALA A 38 -21.71 19.06 7.63
N VAL A 39 -21.17 19.56 8.75
CA VAL A 39 -20.73 20.96 8.88
C VAL A 39 -19.62 21.27 7.88
N ILE A 40 -18.63 20.38 7.74
CA ILE A 40 -17.53 20.54 6.77
C ILE A 40 -18.05 20.48 5.34
N ALA A 41 -18.91 19.50 5.02
CA ALA A 41 -19.52 19.39 3.70
C ALA A 41 -20.29 20.66 3.31
N ARG A 42 -20.99 21.26 4.28
CA ARG A 42 -21.69 22.52 4.09
C ARG A 42 -20.75 23.70 3.85
N ALA A 43 -19.65 23.80 4.59
CA ALA A 43 -18.64 24.83 4.35
C ALA A 43 -18.00 24.70 2.97
N VAL A 44 -17.71 23.47 2.52
CA VAL A 44 -17.22 23.20 1.16
C VAL A 44 -18.24 23.63 0.10
N ALA A 45 -19.53 23.33 0.31
CA ALA A 45 -20.60 23.77 -0.59
C ALA A 45 -20.72 25.30 -0.61
N GLY A 46 -20.63 25.97 0.55
CA GLY A 46 -20.63 27.43 0.65
C GLY A 46 -19.47 28.07 -0.10
N ARG A 47 -18.25 27.53 0.00
CA ARG A 47 -17.10 28.00 -0.78
C ARG A 47 -17.34 27.88 -2.29
N LYS A 48 -17.91 26.76 -2.74
CA LYS A 48 -18.28 26.55 -4.16
C LYS A 48 -19.36 27.54 -4.62
N ALA A 49 -20.25 27.95 -3.74
CA ALA A 49 -21.29 28.94 -3.98
C ALA A 49 -20.80 30.39 -3.85
N GLY A 50 -19.51 30.63 -3.59
CA GLY A 50 -18.90 31.97 -3.54
C GLY A 50 -18.83 32.60 -2.15
N PHE A 51 -19.18 31.89 -1.07
CA PHE A 51 -19.05 32.42 0.29
C PHE A 51 -17.59 32.37 0.79
N THR A 52 -17.14 33.46 1.41
CA THR A 52 -15.82 33.54 2.06
C THR A 52 -15.83 32.82 3.41
N LEU A 53 -15.44 31.54 3.40
CA LEU A 53 -15.34 30.67 4.57
C LEU A 53 -13.88 30.21 4.76
N PRO A 54 -13.04 30.95 5.51
CA PRO A 54 -11.64 30.59 5.71
C PRO A 54 -11.51 29.22 6.39
N PRO A 55 -10.47 28.42 6.11
CA PRO A 55 -10.33 27.12 6.72
C PRO A 55 -10.10 27.22 8.24
N LEU A 56 -10.83 26.43 9.02
CA LEU A 56 -10.64 26.39 10.48
C LEU A 56 -9.48 25.44 10.84
N PRO A 57 -8.74 25.68 11.95
CA PRO A 57 -7.52 24.92 12.28
C PRO A 57 -7.72 23.40 12.37
N ASP A 58 -8.85 22.98 12.89
CA ASP A 58 -9.24 21.58 13.02
C ASP A 58 -10.08 21.07 11.83
N GLU A 59 -10.41 21.91 10.84
CA GLU A 59 -11.02 21.48 9.58
C GLU A 59 -10.03 20.67 8.75
N VAL A 60 -8.80 21.18 8.67
CA VAL A 60 -7.68 20.48 8.09
C VAL A 60 -7.42 19.27 8.99
N PRO A 61 -7.48 18.04 8.47
CA PRO A 61 -6.99 16.91 9.26
C PRO A 61 -5.59 17.29 9.70
N VAL A 62 -5.32 17.28 11.01
CA VAL A 62 -3.95 17.14 11.46
C VAL A 62 -3.53 15.86 10.79
N VAL A 63 -2.80 15.97 9.67
CA VAL A 63 -2.20 14.84 9.01
C VAL A 63 -1.25 14.37 10.08
N SER A 64 -1.69 13.40 10.88
CA SER A 64 -0.76 12.65 11.70
C SER A 64 0.24 12.17 10.67
N ARG A 65 1.40 12.83 10.64
CA ARG A 65 2.58 12.22 10.08
C ARG A 65 2.74 11.02 11.00
N ARG A 66 2.04 9.91 10.72
CA ARG A 66 2.39 8.62 11.28
C ARG A 66 3.85 8.52 10.89
N ARG A 67 4.73 8.75 11.85
CA ARG A 67 6.17 8.67 11.63
C ARG A 67 6.36 7.34 10.93
N GLU A 68 6.91 7.35 9.72
CA GLU A 68 7.17 6.11 9.01
C GLU A 68 7.95 5.23 10.00
N PRO A 69 7.50 3.98 10.28
CA PRO A 69 8.19 3.12 11.23
C PRO A 69 9.68 3.11 10.92
N GLU A 70 10.54 3.19 11.95
CA GLU A 70 11.97 3.43 11.78
C GLU A 70 12.62 2.43 10.80
N ALA A 71 12.21 1.16 10.86
CA ALA A 71 12.64 0.13 9.92
C ALA A 71 12.36 0.50 8.45
N LEU A 72 11.18 1.05 8.14
CA LEU A 72 10.82 1.47 6.80
C LEU A 72 11.58 2.73 6.37
N ALA A 73 11.80 3.68 7.29
CA ALA A 73 12.62 4.84 7.00
C ALA A 73 14.06 4.43 6.62
N ARG A 74 14.66 3.47 7.35
CA ARG A 74 15.98 2.91 7.04
C ARG A 74 16.03 2.21 5.67
N VAL A 75 14.98 1.44 5.32
CA VAL A 75 14.89 0.79 4.01
C VAL A 75 14.76 1.82 2.88
N ARG A 76 13.99 2.89 3.09
CA ARG A 76 13.89 3.99 2.14
C ARG A 76 15.23 4.67 1.91
N GLU A 77 15.92 5.03 2.98
CA GLU A 77 17.24 5.66 2.91
C GLU A 77 18.25 4.76 2.17
N LEU A 78 18.26 3.46 2.49
CA LEU A 78 19.08 2.48 1.79
C LEU A 78 18.77 2.44 0.29
N ALA A 79 17.49 2.34 -0.07
CA ALA A 79 17.08 2.25 -1.47
C ALA A 79 17.40 3.52 -2.25
N GLU A 80 17.06 4.69 -1.71
CA GLU A 80 17.33 5.99 -2.35
C GLU A 80 18.85 6.24 -2.47
N GLY A 81 19.64 5.81 -1.48
CA GLY A 81 21.10 5.83 -1.54
C GLY A 81 21.65 4.98 -2.68
N ARG A 82 21.17 3.74 -2.86
CA ARG A 82 21.56 2.86 -3.98
C ARG A 82 21.10 3.43 -5.33
N MET A 83 19.88 3.94 -5.42
CA MET A 83 19.38 4.61 -6.62
C MET A 83 20.28 5.77 -7.04
N LYS A 84 20.68 6.61 -6.09
CA LYS A 84 21.61 7.71 -6.33
C LYS A 84 22.98 7.21 -6.77
N GLN A 85 23.53 6.21 -6.07
CA GLN A 85 24.84 5.62 -6.38
C GLN A 85 24.93 5.10 -7.83
N HIS A 86 23.84 4.51 -8.34
CA HIS A 86 23.78 3.94 -9.68
C HIS A 86 23.18 4.88 -10.74
N GLY A 87 23.01 6.17 -10.43
CA GLY A 87 22.62 7.17 -11.42
C GLY A 87 21.15 7.15 -11.84
N LEU A 88 20.24 6.54 -11.06
CA LEU A 88 18.79 6.60 -11.29
C LEU A 88 18.20 7.95 -10.85
N ILE A 89 18.68 9.03 -11.47
CA ILE A 89 18.20 10.40 -11.22
C ILE A 89 16.77 10.55 -11.73
N GLY A 90 15.90 11.16 -10.92
CA GLY A 90 14.48 11.37 -11.26
C GLY A 90 13.58 10.14 -11.06
N TRP A 91 14.13 8.98 -10.72
CA TRP A 91 13.35 7.83 -10.27
C TRP A 91 12.87 8.01 -8.83
N GLN A 92 11.80 7.30 -8.49
CA GLN A 92 11.17 7.39 -7.17
C GLN A 92 11.21 6.05 -6.44
N PHE A 93 11.30 6.09 -5.11
CA PHE A 93 11.14 4.92 -4.26
C PHE A 93 9.81 4.94 -3.50
N GLY A 94 9.19 3.78 -3.29
CA GLY A 94 7.95 3.68 -2.55
C GLY A 94 7.74 2.33 -1.85
N PHE A 95 6.74 2.29 -0.98
CA PHE A 95 6.26 1.05 -0.38
C PHE A 95 4.88 0.70 -0.90
N ASN A 96 4.60 -0.59 -1.04
CA ASN A 96 3.28 -1.11 -1.37
C ASN A 96 2.82 -2.19 -0.36
N SER A 97 1.57 -2.63 -0.48
CA SER A 97 0.96 -3.66 0.38
C SER A 97 0.88 -5.02 -0.32
N ASN A 98 1.80 -5.32 -1.26
CA ASN A 98 1.75 -6.57 -2.00
C ASN A 98 2.13 -7.76 -1.09
N VAL A 99 1.28 -8.76 -1.02
CA VAL A 99 1.49 -9.95 -0.17
C VAL A 99 2.11 -11.13 -0.94
N ARG A 100 2.40 -10.96 -2.23
CA ARG A 100 2.94 -12.02 -3.11
C ARG A 100 4.28 -11.71 -3.75
N ARG A 101 4.63 -10.43 -3.89
CA ARG A 101 5.87 -9.97 -4.51
C ARG A 101 6.64 -9.13 -3.51
N ALA A 102 7.95 -9.37 -3.44
CA ALA A 102 8.87 -8.63 -2.58
C ALA A 102 9.10 -7.20 -3.09
N GLY A 103 9.43 -7.08 -4.38
CA GLY A 103 9.67 -5.81 -5.08
C GLY A 103 8.92 -5.69 -6.40
N VAL A 104 8.97 -4.49 -6.99
CA VAL A 104 8.59 -4.23 -8.38
C VAL A 104 9.27 -2.97 -8.91
N CYS A 105 9.86 -3.08 -10.11
CA CYS A 105 10.23 -1.96 -10.96
C CYS A 105 9.05 -1.54 -11.84
N ARG A 106 8.70 -0.25 -11.81
CA ARG A 106 7.75 0.40 -12.71
C ARG A 106 8.50 1.36 -13.61
N TYR A 107 8.54 1.05 -14.89
CA TYR A 107 9.19 1.91 -15.87
C TYR A 107 8.50 3.28 -16.00
N PRO A 108 9.26 4.34 -16.32
CA PRO A 108 8.71 5.66 -16.57
C PRO A 108 7.69 5.62 -17.71
N THR A 109 6.70 6.49 -17.62
CA THR A 109 5.77 6.78 -18.72
C THR A 109 5.87 8.25 -19.09
N ARG A 110 5.14 8.68 -20.13
CA ARG A 110 5.10 10.09 -20.53
C ARG A 110 4.64 11.04 -19.41
N THR A 111 3.91 10.55 -18.40
CA THR A 111 3.33 11.38 -17.33
C THR A 111 3.85 11.04 -15.93
N ARG A 112 4.69 10.00 -15.78
CA ARG A 112 5.16 9.55 -14.46
C ARG A 112 6.62 9.11 -14.52
N PRO A 113 7.44 9.46 -13.52
CA PRO A 113 8.79 8.94 -13.42
C PRO A 113 8.79 7.44 -13.16
N GLY A 114 9.93 6.81 -13.44
CA GLY A 114 10.16 5.43 -13.05
C GLY A 114 10.13 5.28 -11.53
N ARG A 115 9.72 4.12 -11.04
CA ARG A 115 9.56 3.86 -9.62
C ARG A 115 9.98 2.45 -9.24
N ILE A 116 10.75 2.33 -8.17
CA ILE A 116 11.01 1.06 -7.49
C ILE A 116 10.12 1.01 -6.25
N GLU A 117 9.42 -0.10 -6.05
CA GLU A 117 8.58 -0.32 -4.86
C GLU A 117 8.89 -1.63 -4.17
N LEU A 118 8.97 -1.62 -2.83
CA LEU A 118 9.04 -2.84 -2.01
C LEU A 118 7.75 -3.05 -1.19
N SER A 119 7.43 -4.30 -0.91
CA SER A 119 6.31 -4.65 -0.04
C SER A 119 6.63 -4.40 1.43
N ARG A 120 5.69 -3.77 2.14
CA ARG A 120 5.77 -3.60 3.61
C ARG A 120 5.76 -4.94 4.33
N HIS A 121 5.01 -5.92 3.80
CA HIS A 121 4.96 -7.27 4.38
C HIS A 121 6.28 -8.00 4.17
N PHE A 122 6.89 -7.86 2.99
CA PHE A 122 8.22 -8.39 2.74
C PHE A 122 9.25 -7.84 3.74
N ILE A 123 9.29 -6.51 3.91
CA ILE A 123 10.23 -5.88 4.84
C ILE A 123 10.03 -6.36 6.28
N ALA A 124 8.79 -6.58 6.71
CA ALA A 124 8.49 -7.02 8.07
C ALA A 124 8.94 -8.46 8.39
N HIS A 125 9.17 -9.30 7.38
CA HIS A 125 9.43 -10.73 7.57
C HIS A 125 10.81 -11.19 7.08
N ASN A 126 11.66 -10.29 6.57
CA ASN A 126 12.93 -10.66 5.95
C ASN A 126 14.10 -9.84 6.50
N SER A 127 15.31 -10.38 6.36
CA SER A 127 16.54 -9.74 6.84
C SER A 127 16.91 -8.51 6.00
N ALA A 128 17.83 -7.69 6.53
CA ALA A 128 18.38 -6.55 5.81
C ALA A 128 19.07 -6.97 4.49
N ASP A 129 19.72 -8.14 4.46
CA ASP A 129 20.38 -8.66 3.26
C ASP A 129 19.39 -9.03 2.16
N GLU A 130 18.29 -9.71 2.51
CA GLU A 130 17.21 -10.01 1.56
C GLU A 130 16.55 -8.74 1.04
N ILE A 131 16.39 -7.73 1.90
CA ILE A 131 15.86 -6.42 1.52
C ILE A 131 16.80 -5.71 0.55
N LEU A 132 18.11 -5.69 0.83
CA LEU A 132 19.12 -5.08 -0.02
C LEU A 132 19.18 -5.78 -1.38
N ASP A 133 19.23 -7.11 -1.40
CA ASP A 133 19.23 -7.89 -2.64
C ASP A 133 17.97 -7.61 -3.48
N THR A 134 16.79 -7.52 -2.83
CA THR A 134 15.55 -7.12 -3.51
C THR A 134 15.62 -5.71 -4.08
N ILE A 135 16.18 -4.73 -3.35
CA ILE A 135 16.39 -3.38 -3.87
C ILE A 135 17.27 -3.43 -5.12
N LEU A 136 18.41 -4.13 -5.05
CA LEU A 136 19.36 -4.22 -6.15
C LEU A 136 18.75 -4.98 -7.36
N HIS A 137 17.93 -6.01 -7.12
CA HIS A 137 17.22 -6.72 -8.17
C HIS A 137 16.29 -5.79 -8.98
N GLU A 138 15.47 -5.00 -8.30
CA GLU A 138 14.57 -4.04 -8.97
C GLU A 138 15.36 -2.90 -9.62
N LEU A 139 16.49 -2.51 -9.03
CA LEU A 139 17.41 -1.54 -9.58
C LEU A 139 18.08 -2.04 -10.88
N ALA A 140 18.47 -3.32 -10.93
CA ALA A 140 18.99 -3.94 -12.14
C ALA A 140 17.97 -3.83 -13.28
N HIS A 141 16.69 -4.14 -13.04
CA HIS A 141 15.61 -3.97 -14.03
C HIS A 141 15.49 -2.53 -14.51
N ALA A 142 15.58 -1.56 -13.60
CA ALA A 142 15.53 -0.14 -13.95
C ALA A 142 16.72 0.30 -14.83
N LEU A 143 17.92 -0.27 -14.59
CA LEU A 143 19.14 0.06 -15.32
C LEU A 143 19.22 -0.59 -16.70
N VAL A 144 18.74 -1.84 -16.86
CA VAL A 144 18.79 -2.53 -18.16
C VAL A 144 17.62 -2.16 -19.08
N GLY A 145 16.49 -1.71 -18.52
CA GLY A 145 15.30 -1.35 -19.31
C GLY A 145 14.31 -2.51 -19.49
N HIS A 146 13.14 -2.21 -20.06
CA HIS A 146 12.00 -3.13 -20.08
C HIS A 146 12.12 -4.29 -21.08
N ASP A 147 13.00 -4.17 -22.06
CA ASP A 147 13.23 -5.21 -23.08
C ASP A 147 14.02 -6.40 -22.50
N HIS A 148 14.67 -6.18 -21.36
CA HIS A 148 15.44 -7.18 -20.66
C HIS A 148 14.64 -7.67 -19.44
N GLY A 149 14.04 -8.85 -19.58
CA GLY A 149 13.54 -9.60 -18.43
C GLY A 149 14.71 -10.16 -17.60
N HIS A 150 14.54 -11.34 -16.99
CA HIS A 150 15.66 -12.04 -16.34
C HIS A 150 16.57 -12.74 -17.37
N ASP A 151 17.10 -12.02 -18.35
CA ASP A 151 17.98 -12.54 -19.41
C ASP A 151 19.48 -12.44 -19.03
N ALA A 152 20.39 -12.64 -19.99
CA ALA A 152 21.84 -12.56 -19.73
C ALA A 152 22.30 -11.14 -19.39
N VAL A 153 21.69 -10.11 -20.00
CA VAL A 153 22.02 -8.69 -19.75
C VAL A 153 21.62 -8.31 -18.33
N TRP A 154 20.40 -8.67 -17.93
CA TRP A 154 19.94 -8.46 -16.56
C TRP A 154 20.79 -9.20 -15.53
N ARG A 155 21.13 -10.48 -15.77
CA ARG A 155 21.99 -11.26 -14.87
C ARG A 155 23.37 -10.64 -14.71
N ALA A 156 23.98 -10.19 -15.81
CA ALA A 156 25.26 -9.50 -15.78
C ALA A 156 25.15 -8.21 -14.94
N LYS A 157 24.08 -7.44 -15.12
CA LYS A 157 23.83 -6.24 -14.32
C LYS A 157 23.65 -6.56 -12.84
N CYS A 158 22.94 -7.62 -12.49
CA CYS A 158 22.81 -8.07 -11.10
C CYS A 158 24.17 -8.33 -10.46
N VAL A 159 25.01 -9.13 -11.11
CA VAL A 159 26.37 -9.43 -10.60
C VAL A 159 27.19 -8.14 -10.45
N GLU A 160 27.14 -7.25 -11.45
CA GLU A 160 27.85 -5.97 -11.43
C GLU A 160 27.49 -5.09 -10.23
N ILE A 161 26.20 -5.01 -9.86
CA ILE A 161 25.73 -4.17 -8.76
C ILE A 161 25.66 -4.90 -7.41
N GLY A 162 26.06 -6.18 -7.36
CA GLY A 162 26.08 -7.00 -6.15
C GLY A 162 24.74 -7.66 -5.78
N ALA A 163 23.80 -7.80 -6.71
CA ALA A 163 22.59 -8.60 -6.56
C ALA A 163 22.81 -10.06 -6.97
N ARG A 164 22.04 -10.98 -6.40
CA ARG A 164 21.95 -12.37 -6.87
C ARG A 164 21.28 -12.40 -8.25
N PRO A 165 21.89 -13.03 -9.28
CA PRO A 165 21.35 -13.10 -10.64
C PRO A 165 20.24 -14.15 -10.79
N GLU A 166 19.32 -14.20 -9.83
CA GLU A 166 18.28 -15.20 -9.72
C GLU A 166 16.88 -14.59 -9.89
N ARG A 167 16.03 -15.30 -10.63
CA ARG A 167 14.68 -14.82 -10.97
C ARG A 167 13.66 -14.92 -9.82
N CYS A 168 13.86 -15.83 -8.87
CA CYS A 168 12.82 -16.24 -7.92
C CYS A 168 13.31 -16.20 -6.48
N TYR A 169 12.78 -15.24 -5.73
CA TYR A 169 12.79 -15.21 -4.27
C TYR A 169 11.97 -16.32 -3.59
N GLY A 170 11.21 -17.12 -4.35
CA GLY A 170 10.05 -17.89 -3.87
C GLY A 170 10.32 -19.00 -2.84
N GLN A 171 11.57 -19.35 -2.55
CA GLN A 171 11.91 -20.31 -1.49
C GLN A 171 12.63 -19.67 -0.29
N HIS A 172 13.35 -18.57 -0.48
CA HIS A 172 14.16 -17.95 0.58
C HIS A 172 13.49 -16.71 1.20
N VAL A 173 12.50 -16.14 0.53
CA VAL A 173 11.77 -14.97 1.02
C VAL A 173 10.49 -15.34 1.72
N ALA A 174 10.36 -14.85 2.96
CA ALA A 174 9.15 -14.98 3.75
C ALA A 174 8.11 -13.94 3.32
N MET A 175 7.00 -14.41 2.76
CA MET A 175 5.80 -13.59 2.54
C MET A 175 4.68 -14.12 3.44
N PRO A 176 3.75 -13.25 3.90
CA PRO A 176 2.64 -13.67 4.72
C PRO A 176 1.83 -14.75 4.00
N LYS A 177 1.42 -15.80 4.72
CA LYS A 177 0.58 -16.85 4.14
C LYS A 177 -0.84 -16.36 3.94
N GLY A 178 -1.49 -16.85 2.89
CA GLY A 178 -2.91 -16.65 2.68
C GLY A 178 -3.76 -17.31 3.77
N ARG A 179 -4.81 -16.61 4.21
CA ARG A 179 -5.79 -17.12 5.19
C ARG A 179 -6.53 -18.38 4.73
N TRP A 180 -6.64 -18.61 3.42
CA TRP A 180 -7.22 -19.84 2.89
C TRP A 180 -6.08 -20.79 2.60
N GLN A 181 -6.07 -21.94 3.25
CA GLN A 181 -5.02 -22.93 3.11
C GLN A 181 -5.60 -24.26 2.64
N ALA A 182 -4.81 -25.01 1.88
CA ALA A 182 -5.11 -26.37 1.47
C ALA A 182 -3.81 -27.18 1.40
N VAL A 183 -3.90 -28.49 1.58
CA VAL A 183 -2.80 -29.43 1.40
C VAL A 183 -3.22 -30.45 0.36
N CYS A 184 -2.33 -30.77 -0.58
CA CYS A 184 -2.59 -31.84 -1.54
C CYS A 184 -2.52 -33.20 -0.84
N PRO A 185 -3.58 -34.03 -0.88
CA PRO A 185 -3.54 -35.35 -0.25
C PRO A 185 -2.56 -36.32 -0.95
N GLY A 186 -2.31 -36.14 -2.25
CA GLY A 186 -1.42 -37.01 -3.01
C GLY A 186 0.08 -36.74 -2.84
N CYS A 187 0.49 -35.53 -2.44
CA CYS A 187 1.92 -35.18 -2.31
C CYS A 187 2.27 -34.29 -1.12
N SER A 188 1.31 -34.03 -0.23
CA SER A 188 1.45 -33.18 0.96
C SER A 188 1.91 -31.74 0.70
N LYS A 189 1.95 -31.29 -0.56
CA LYS A 189 2.31 -29.91 -0.89
C LYS A 189 1.26 -28.95 -0.33
N ALA A 190 1.72 -27.92 0.39
CA ALA A 190 0.88 -26.85 0.90
C ALA A 190 0.55 -25.80 -0.16
N PHE A 191 -0.67 -25.27 -0.10
CA PHE A 191 -1.19 -24.23 -0.96
C PHE A 191 -1.90 -23.18 -0.10
N ASP A 192 -1.79 -21.90 -0.48
CA ASP A 192 -2.45 -20.81 0.22
C ASP A 192 -3.04 -19.76 -0.74
N ARG A 193 -4.07 -19.04 -0.26
CA ARG A 193 -4.74 -17.93 -0.94
C ARG A 193 -5.18 -16.88 0.07
N HIS A 194 -4.89 -15.61 -0.20
CA HIS A 194 -5.35 -14.51 0.66
C HIS A 194 -6.86 -14.24 0.57
N ARG A 195 -7.47 -14.54 -0.59
CA ARG A 195 -8.91 -14.38 -0.81
C ARG A 195 -9.60 -15.73 -0.87
N ARG A 196 -10.84 -15.75 -0.38
CA ARG A 196 -11.73 -16.93 -0.44
C ARG A 196 -11.78 -17.46 -1.88
N PRO A 197 -11.48 -18.75 -2.09
CA PRO A 197 -11.75 -19.40 -3.37
C PRO A 197 -13.21 -19.21 -3.78
N LYS A 198 -13.48 -18.95 -5.07
CA LYS A 198 -14.87 -18.84 -5.56
C LYS A 198 -15.70 -20.10 -5.26
N ARG A 199 -15.03 -21.26 -5.26
CA ARG A 199 -15.54 -22.57 -4.84
C ARG A 199 -14.50 -23.20 -3.95
N VAL A 200 -14.91 -23.82 -2.85
CA VAL A 200 -14.01 -24.49 -1.89
C VAL A 200 -13.52 -25.86 -2.39
N THR A 201 -14.22 -26.43 -3.38
CA THR A 201 -13.90 -27.69 -4.05
C THR A 201 -13.59 -27.47 -5.54
N GLY A 202 -13.11 -28.51 -6.23
CA GLY A 202 -12.79 -28.49 -7.66
C GLY A 202 -11.40 -27.93 -8.01
N TRP A 203 -10.63 -27.53 -7.01
CA TRP A 203 -9.22 -27.20 -7.16
C TRP A 203 -8.38 -28.46 -7.05
N HIS A 204 -7.29 -28.54 -7.82
CA HIS A 204 -6.38 -29.67 -7.70
C HIS A 204 -4.91 -29.26 -7.85
N CYS A 205 -4.04 -30.04 -7.22
CA CYS A 205 -2.61 -29.98 -7.44
C CYS A 205 -2.29 -30.41 -8.86
N LYS A 206 -1.67 -29.52 -9.66
CA LYS A 206 -1.30 -29.83 -11.06
C LYS A 206 -0.42 -31.08 -11.19
N ALA A 207 0.46 -31.32 -10.22
CA ALA A 207 1.37 -32.47 -10.25
C ALA A 207 0.64 -33.80 -9.96
N CYS A 208 -0.49 -33.77 -9.24
CA CYS A 208 -1.21 -34.99 -8.83
C CYS A 208 -2.50 -35.22 -9.63
N GLY A 209 -2.92 -34.25 -10.44
CA GLY A 209 -4.17 -34.30 -11.21
C GLY A 209 -5.42 -34.14 -10.35
N SER A 210 -6.59 -34.15 -11.00
CA SER A 210 -7.89 -33.95 -10.35
C SER A 210 -8.40 -35.12 -9.53
N GLU A 211 -7.82 -36.31 -9.68
CA GLU A 211 -8.24 -37.51 -8.95
C GLU A 211 -7.56 -37.59 -7.57
N ARG A 212 -6.22 -37.55 -7.55
CA ARG A 212 -5.43 -37.69 -6.32
C ARG A 212 -5.04 -36.35 -5.68
N GLY A 213 -5.23 -35.25 -6.41
CA GLY A 213 -4.76 -33.93 -6.03
C GLY A 213 -5.83 -32.97 -5.55
N GLN A 214 -7.05 -33.42 -5.21
CA GLN A 214 -8.15 -32.55 -4.84
C GLN A 214 -7.81 -31.71 -3.59
N LEU A 215 -7.85 -30.39 -3.75
CA LEU A 215 -7.55 -29.44 -2.69
C LEU A 215 -8.83 -29.06 -1.94
N LEU A 216 -8.82 -29.30 -0.63
CA LEU A 216 -9.85 -28.85 0.29
C LEU A 216 -9.37 -27.58 0.99
N TRP A 217 -10.00 -26.46 0.68
CA TRP A 217 -9.64 -25.16 1.25
C TRP A 217 -10.33 -24.93 2.59
N ARG A 218 -9.54 -24.63 3.62
CA ARG A 218 -10.02 -24.15 4.92
C ARG A 218 -9.62 -22.69 5.14
N CYS A 219 -10.46 -21.94 5.85
CA CYS A 219 -10.06 -20.64 6.37
C CYS A 219 -9.32 -20.89 7.69
N VAL A 220 -8.11 -20.38 7.81
CA VAL A 220 -7.40 -20.25 9.07
C VAL A 220 -7.49 -18.78 9.46
N ASP A 221 -8.11 -18.52 10.61
CA ASP A 221 -8.02 -17.22 11.24
C ASP A 221 -6.62 -17.12 11.83
N GLN A 222 -5.90 -16.06 11.51
CA GLN A 222 -4.59 -15.82 12.11
C GLN A 222 -4.87 -15.32 13.52
N GLU A 223 -4.76 -16.20 14.52
CA GLU A 223 -4.67 -15.76 15.91
C GLU A 223 -3.45 -14.83 16.00
N GLU A 224 -3.70 -13.59 16.43
CA GLU A 224 -2.68 -12.59 16.70
C GLU A 224 -1.82 -13.10 17.86
N GLU A 225 -0.54 -13.36 17.59
CA GLU A 225 0.50 -13.59 18.61
C GLU A 225 1.35 -12.31 18.75
#